data_AF-A0A7V1I3Q3-F1
#
_entry.id   AF-A0A7V1I3Q3-F1
#
_cell.length_a   1.000
_cell.length_b   1.000
_cell.length_c   1.000
_cell.angle_alpha   90.00
_cell.angle_beta   90.00
_cell.angle_gamma   90.00
#
_symmetry.space_group_name_H-M   'P 1'
#
loop_
_entity.id
_entity.type
_entity.pdbx_description
1 polymer ?
#
loop_
_entity_poly.entity_id
_entity_poly.type
_entity_poly.pdbx_seq_one_letter_code
_entity_poly.pdbx_strand_id
1 'polypeptide(L)'
;MNAGAGIGNVEIEDTFAEAFDMVYSRILVTAENEHWLNAACQAATGFATSVIGCGVEAGVEALADDTPDGRPGAYLLFFTMGKKGLEKHLIGRIGQALMTCPTTAVFNATDSDSRFDTGSSLRYFGDGHQASKVIGDRRYWRIPVMEGEFVVEESFGWAKGIGGGNFLILAGSQDAALKASRKAVEAIAPLPGVILPFPGGVVRSGSKIGSRYKFLSASTNTAYCPTIRRQTDSALGEGVNSVLEIVIDGVDEAAIKNAMKEGITSARKVDGVLAISAGNYGGKLGAFHFYLHKII
;
A
#
# COMPACT_ATOMS: atom_id res chain seq x y z
N MET A 1 -0.14 -19.93 37.84
CA MET A 1 0.71 -19.26 36.85
C MET A 1 -0.19 -18.72 35.75
N ASN A 2 -0.57 -17.46 35.87
CA ASN A 2 -1.27 -16.69 34.84
C ASN A 2 -0.71 -15.27 34.97
N ALA A 3 0.38 -14.99 34.25
CA ALA A 3 0.81 -13.62 34.04
C ALA A 3 0.07 -13.15 32.78
N GLY A 4 -0.95 -12.31 32.96
CA GLY A 4 -1.56 -11.60 31.86
C GLY A 4 -0.49 -10.75 31.17
N ALA A 5 -0.32 -10.96 29.85
CA ALA A 5 0.54 -10.14 29.02
C ALA A 5 -0.02 -8.70 29.01
N GLY A 6 0.55 -7.86 29.86
CA GLY A 6 0.14 -6.48 30.03
C GLY A 6 0.53 -5.64 28.81
N ILE A 7 -0.38 -4.77 28.37
CA ILE A 7 -0.21 -3.69 27.38
C ILE A 7 0.79 -2.60 27.87
N GLY A 8 1.76 -2.93 28.73
CA GLY A 8 2.29 -1.99 29.71
C GLY A 8 3.69 -1.38 29.52
N ASN A 9 4.61 -1.95 28.73
CA ASN A 9 6.03 -1.52 28.77
C ASN A 9 6.67 -1.14 27.43
N VAL A 10 5.92 -1.12 26.32
CA VAL A 10 6.48 -0.64 25.05
C VAL A 10 6.41 0.89 25.01
N GLU A 11 7.57 1.53 24.92
CA GLU A 11 7.72 2.98 24.79
C GLU A 11 7.12 3.47 23.47
N ILE A 12 6.42 4.61 23.51
CA ILE A 12 6.01 5.35 22.32
C ILE A 12 6.85 6.61 22.27
N GLU A 13 7.76 6.71 21.30
CA GLU A 13 8.61 7.89 21.15
C GLU A 13 7.75 9.12 20.82
N ASP A 14 8.12 10.28 21.39
CA ASP A 14 7.47 11.56 21.09
C ASP A 14 7.93 12.10 19.73
N THR A 15 7.35 11.50 18.69
CA THR A 15 7.68 11.77 17.28
C THR A 15 6.43 11.68 16.41
N PHE A 16 6.60 11.89 15.11
CA PHE A 16 5.55 11.81 14.11
C PHE A 16 6.05 11.14 12.83
N ALA A 17 5.11 10.56 12.07
CA ALA A 17 5.34 10.13 10.71
C ALA A 17 5.09 11.30 9.74
N GLU A 18 5.99 11.52 8.79
CA GLU A 18 5.86 12.56 7.76
C GLU A 18 5.47 11.93 6.42
N ALA A 19 4.31 12.31 5.89
CA ALA A 19 3.72 11.73 4.69
C ALA A 19 3.43 12.79 3.61
N PHE A 20 3.17 12.34 2.40
CA PHE A 20 3.21 13.14 1.19
C PHE A 20 1.89 13.13 0.43
N ASP A 21 1.57 14.25 -0.21
CA ASP A 21 0.50 14.32 -1.20
C ASP A 21 0.78 13.35 -2.35
N MET A 22 -0.21 12.51 -2.66
CA MET A 22 -0.22 11.61 -3.80
C MET A 22 -1.56 11.70 -4.53
N VAL A 23 -1.66 10.99 -5.65
CA VAL A 23 -2.94 10.69 -6.28
C VAL A 23 -3.14 9.20 -6.31
N TYR A 24 -4.39 8.76 -6.15
CA TYR A 24 -4.74 7.35 -6.18
C TYR A 24 -5.88 7.05 -7.13
N SER A 25 -5.95 5.79 -7.54
CA SER A 25 -7.12 5.18 -8.13
C SER A 25 -7.40 3.86 -7.43
N ARG A 26 -8.66 3.66 -7.09
CA ARG A 26 -9.25 2.42 -6.59
C ARG A 26 -9.97 1.71 -7.73
N ILE A 27 -9.61 0.46 -7.97
CA ILE A 27 -10.29 -0.41 -8.93
C ILE A 27 -10.82 -1.65 -8.22
N LEU A 28 -11.87 -2.24 -8.76
CA LEU A 28 -12.35 -3.55 -8.37
C LEU A 28 -12.00 -4.54 -9.48
N VAL A 29 -11.23 -5.57 -9.14
CA VAL A 29 -11.04 -6.73 -10.01
C VAL A 29 -11.92 -7.87 -9.50
N THR A 30 -12.54 -8.60 -10.42
CA THR A 30 -13.30 -9.82 -10.14
C THR A 30 -12.73 -10.98 -10.93
N ALA A 31 -12.93 -12.20 -10.45
CA ALA A 31 -12.51 -13.42 -11.14
C ALA A 31 -13.46 -14.58 -10.80
N GLU A 32 -13.33 -15.71 -11.50
CA GLU A 32 -14.18 -16.90 -11.29
C GLU A 32 -14.15 -17.43 -9.84
N ASN A 33 -12.97 -17.40 -9.21
CA ASN A 33 -12.77 -17.88 -7.85
C ASN A 33 -11.52 -17.26 -7.21
N GLU A 34 -11.29 -17.56 -5.93
CA GLU A 34 -10.16 -17.03 -5.15
C GLU A 34 -8.79 -17.36 -5.77
N HIS A 35 -8.63 -18.49 -6.46
CA HIS A 35 -7.35 -18.85 -7.07
C HIS A 35 -6.94 -17.83 -8.14
N TRP A 36 -7.85 -17.55 -9.07
CA TRP A 36 -7.61 -16.58 -10.14
C TRP A 36 -7.58 -15.14 -9.62
N LEU A 37 -8.44 -14.82 -8.65
CA LEU A 37 -8.43 -13.49 -8.03
C LEU A 37 -7.09 -13.19 -7.35
N ASN A 38 -6.53 -14.15 -6.61
CA ASN A 38 -5.23 -14.01 -5.97
C ASN A 38 -4.10 -13.83 -7.01
N ALA A 39 -4.13 -14.59 -8.11
CA ALA A 39 -3.17 -14.43 -9.20
C ALA A 39 -3.25 -13.03 -9.84
N ALA A 40 -4.46 -12.55 -10.11
CA ALA A 40 -4.72 -11.22 -10.65
C ALA A 40 -4.21 -10.11 -9.73
N CYS A 41 -4.52 -10.20 -8.44
CA CYS A 41 -4.06 -9.25 -7.43
C CYS A 41 -2.54 -9.19 -7.36
N GLN A 42 -1.88 -10.36 -7.21
CA GLN A 42 -0.42 -10.45 -7.12
C GLN A 42 0.28 -9.87 -8.36
N ALA A 43 -0.22 -10.19 -9.56
CA ALA A 43 0.35 -9.69 -10.80
C ALA A 43 0.14 -8.16 -10.93
N ALA A 44 -1.06 -7.67 -10.59
CA ALA A 44 -1.41 -6.26 -10.72
C ALA A 44 -0.72 -5.37 -9.68
N THR A 45 -0.44 -5.86 -8.48
CA THR A 45 0.21 -5.07 -7.40
C THR A 45 1.68 -5.43 -7.19
N GLY A 46 2.24 -6.37 -7.97
CA GLY A 46 3.66 -6.71 -7.95
C GLY A 46 4.57 -5.59 -8.46
N PHE A 47 5.82 -5.56 -7.98
CA PHE A 47 6.82 -4.53 -8.31
C PHE A 47 6.24 -3.11 -8.20
N ALA A 48 5.65 -2.82 -7.04
CA ALA A 48 4.92 -1.58 -6.74
C ALA A 48 5.15 -1.13 -5.29
N THR A 49 6.38 -1.22 -4.80
CA THR A 49 6.67 -1.00 -3.37
C THR A 49 6.97 0.45 -3.01
N SER A 50 7.51 1.22 -3.96
CA SER A 50 7.86 2.62 -3.73
C SER A 50 7.89 3.37 -5.06
N VAL A 51 7.29 4.56 -5.09
CA VAL A 51 7.31 5.44 -6.27
C VAL A 51 8.71 5.87 -6.70
N ILE A 52 9.69 5.83 -5.79
CA ILE A 52 11.09 6.22 -6.08
C ILE A 52 11.72 5.31 -7.15
N GLY A 53 11.47 4.01 -7.08
CA GLY A 53 12.07 3.01 -7.98
C GLY A 53 11.05 2.28 -8.87
N CYS A 54 9.83 2.06 -8.38
CA CYS A 54 8.78 1.33 -9.10
C CYS A 54 7.88 2.25 -9.93
N GLY A 55 7.86 3.56 -9.63
CA GLY A 55 6.98 4.56 -10.26
C GLY A 55 5.54 4.57 -9.74
N VAL A 56 5.13 3.54 -8.98
CA VAL A 56 3.82 3.38 -8.36
C VAL A 56 3.94 2.61 -7.05
N GLU A 57 3.05 2.92 -6.13
CA GLU A 57 2.78 2.14 -4.92
C GLU A 57 1.42 1.46 -5.06
N ALA A 58 1.33 0.15 -4.85
CA ALA A 58 0.08 -0.57 -5.07
C ALA A 58 -0.10 -1.75 -4.11
N GLY A 59 -1.35 -2.06 -3.80
CA GLY A 59 -1.70 -3.15 -2.89
C GLY A 59 -3.15 -3.55 -2.98
N VAL A 60 -3.44 -4.72 -2.40
CA VAL A 60 -4.81 -5.16 -2.14
C VAL A 60 -5.32 -4.41 -0.91
N GLU A 61 -6.45 -3.75 -1.05
CA GLU A 61 -7.11 -3.04 0.05
C GLU A 61 -8.05 -3.98 0.82
N ALA A 62 -8.99 -4.61 0.11
CA ALA A 62 -9.99 -5.49 0.71
C ALA A 62 -10.57 -6.46 -0.31
N LEU A 63 -11.03 -7.62 0.16
CA LEU A 63 -11.87 -8.53 -0.64
C LEU A 63 -13.30 -7.98 -0.73
N ALA A 64 -14.01 -8.37 -1.78
CA ALA A 64 -15.36 -7.91 -2.09
C ALA A 64 -16.24 -9.10 -2.54
N ASP A 65 -17.38 -9.27 -1.87
CA ASP A 65 -18.37 -10.32 -2.20
C ASP A 65 -19.60 -9.75 -2.91
N ASP A 66 -19.89 -8.45 -2.73
CA ASP A 66 -20.96 -7.73 -3.43
C ASP A 66 -20.37 -6.96 -4.62
N THR A 67 -20.26 -7.63 -5.76
CA THR A 67 -19.60 -7.11 -6.97
C THR A 67 -20.59 -6.94 -8.12
N PRO A 68 -20.31 -6.04 -9.10
CA PRO A 68 -21.25 -5.75 -10.19
C PRO A 68 -21.64 -6.96 -11.05
N ASP A 69 -20.82 -8.01 -11.08
CA ASP A 69 -21.07 -9.25 -11.83
C ASP A 69 -21.34 -10.47 -10.94
N GLY A 70 -21.45 -10.26 -9.61
CA GLY A 70 -21.78 -11.30 -8.64
C GLY A 70 -20.66 -12.32 -8.38
N ARG A 71 -19.42 -12.02 -8.79
CA ARG A 71 -18.26 -12.90 -8.62
C ARG A 71 -17.33 -12.42 -7.50
N PRO A 72 -16.49 -13.30 -6.93
CA PRO A 72 -15.47 -12.89 -5.96
C PRO A 72 -14.58 -11.77 -6.52
N GLY A 73 -14.34 -10.74 -5.72
CA GLY A 73 -13.54 -9.59 -6.12
C GLY A 73 -12.59 -9.07 -5.05
N ALA A 74 -11.74 -8.15 -5.47
CA ALA A 74 -10.82 -7.43 -4.61
C ALA A 74 -10.68 -5.98 -5.06
N TYR A 75 -10.70 -5.06 -4.08
CA TYR A 75 -10.33 -3.68 -4.30
C TYR A 75 -8.81 -3.56 -4.28
N LEU A 76 -8.26 -2.94 -5.31
CA LEU A 76 -6.85 -2.62 -5.43
C LEU A 76 -6.69 -1.10 -5.44
N LEU A 77 -5.71 -0.62 -4.69
CA LEU A 77 -5.31 0.79 -4.70
C LEU A 77 -3.97 0.96 -5.40
N PHE A 78 -3.88 2.03 -6.20
CA PHE A 78 -2.66 2.44 -6.90
C PHE A 78 -2.38 3.90 -6.60
N PHE A 79 -1.21 4.20 -6.06
CA PHE A 79 -0.75 5.53 -5.68
C PHE A 79 0.45 5.96 -6.53
N THR A 80 0.45 7.21 -6.98
CA THR A 80 1.62 7.82 -7.62
C THR A 80 1.76 9.29 -7.21
N MET A 81 2.91 9.90 -7.46
CA MET A 81 3.13 11.32 -7.22
C MET A 81 2.28 12.23 -8.14
N GLY A 82 1.70 11.71 -9.22
CA GLY A 82 0.98 12.55 -10.17
C GLY A 82 0.15 11.80 -11.21
N LYS A 83 -0.91 12.44 -11.67
CA LYS A 83 -1.98 11.86 -12.51
C LYS A 83 -1.47 11.12 -13.75
N LYS A 84 -0.49 11.70 -14.46
CA LYS A 84 0.09 11.09 -15.66
C LYS A 84 0.80 9.77 -15.36
N GLY A 85 1.46 9.67 -14.20
CA GLY A 85 2.06 8.44 -13.73
C GLY A 85 0.98 7.40 -13.41
N LEU A 86 -0.04 7.82 -12.67
CA LEU A 86 -1.18 6.98 -12.30
C LEU A 86 -1.86 6.35 -13.52
N GLU A 87 -2.26 7.17 -14.50
CA GLU A 87 -2.90 6.70 -15.73
C GLU A 87 -2.03 5.70 -16.49
N LYS A 88 -0.74 6.01 -16.66
CA LYS A 88 0.23 5.10 -17.32
C LYS A 88 0.29 3.75 -16.60
N HIS A 89 0.34 3.76 -15.27
CA HIS A 89 0.41 2.53 -14.48
C HIS A 89 -0.91 1.75 -14.50
N LEU A 90 -2.07 2.42 -14.50
CA LEU A 90 -3.36 1.76 -14.66
C LEU A 90 -3.47 1.06 -16.02
N ILE A 91 -3.13 1.75 -17.13
CA ILE A 91 -3.11 1.14 -18.47
C ILE A 91 -2.18 -0.08 -18.49
N GLY A 92 -0.95 0.07 -18.01
CA GLY A 92 0.04 -1.00 -18.00
C GLY A 92 -0.39 -2.20 -17.16
N ARG A 93 -0.90 -1.97 -15.94
CA ARG A 93 -1.25 -3.04 -15.00
C ARG A 93 -2.57 -3.72 -15.37
N ILE A 94 -3.60 -2.97 -15.75
CA ILE A 94 -4.85 -3.57 -16.22
C ILE A 94 -4.58 -4.32 -17.53
N GLY A 95 -3.84 -3.74 -18.48
CA GLY A 95 -3.59 -4.36 -19.77
C GLY A 95 -2.63 -5.56 -19.76
N GLN A 96 -1.62 -5.56 -18.88
CA GLN A 96 -0.58 -6.61 -18.90
C GLN A 96 -0.68 -7.61 -17.75
N ALA A 97 -1.43 -7.29 -16.70
CA ALA A 97 -1.63 -8.20 -15.56
C ALA A 97 -3.08 -8.67 -15.40
N LEU A 98 -4.08 -7.79 -15.63
CA LEU A 98 -5.48 -8.17 -15.43
C LEU A 98 -6.08 -8.77 -16.70
N MET A 99 -6.06 -8.06 -17.84
CA MET A 99 -6.56 -8.56 -19.12
C MET A 99 -5.97 -9.91 -19.55
N THR A 100 -4.73 -10.17 -19.15
CA THR A 100 -4.00 -11.42 -19.42
C THR A 100 -4.24 -12.51 -18.38
N CYS A 101 -4.81 -12.16 -17.22
CA CYS A 101 -5.17 -13.11 -16.17
C CYS A 101 -6.54 -13.73 -16.45
N PRO A 102 -6.66 -15.07 -16.38
CA PRO A 102 -7.90 -15.74 -16.71
C PRO A 102 -9.10 -15.25 -15.93
N THR A 103 -10.25 -15.23 -16.59
CA THR A 103 -11.58 -14.94 -16.04
C THR A 103 -11.78 -13.49 -15.59
N THR A 104 -10.77 -12.62 -15.61
CA THR A 104 -10.91 -11.34 -14.91
C THR A 104 -11.89 -10.35 -15.58
N ALA A 105 -12.55 -9.55 -14.76
CA ALA A 105 -13.18 -8.30 -15.18
C ALA A 105 -12.79 -7.16 -14.25
N VAL A 106 -12.74 -5.93 -14.77
CA VAL A 106 -12.21 -4.77 -14.04
C VAL A 106 -13.16 -3.58 -14.08
N PHE A 107 -13.48 -3.07 -12.90
CA PHE A 107 -14.47 -2.02 -12.67
C PHE A 107 -13.84 -0.84 -11.93
N ASN A 108 -14.33 0.36 -12.22
CA ASN A 108 -14.03 1.54 -11.43
C ASN A 108 -14.61 1.38 -10.00
N ALA A 109 -13.78 1.67 -9.01
CA ALA A 109 -14.17 1.73 -7.60
C ALA A 109 -13.79 3.05 -6.94
N THR A 110 -13.33 4.04 -7.73
CA THR A 110 -13.06 5.39 -7.23
C THR A 110 -14.30 6.25 -7.40
N ASP A 111 -14.78 6.81 -6.29
CA ASP A 111 -15.84 7.81 -6.30
C ASP A 111 -15.22 9.19 -6.60
N SER A 112 -15.24 9.57 -7.88
CA SER A 112 -14.65 10.82 -8.37
C SER A 112 -15.23 11.21 -9.72
N ASP A 113 -15.49 12.50 -9.91
CA ASP A 113 -15.83 13.08 -11.21
C ASP A 113 -14.62 13.13 -12.16
N SER A 114 -13.41 13.10 -11.62
CA SER A 114 -12.19 13.11 -12.41
C SER A 114 -11.79 11.69 -12.78
N ARG A 115 -11.72 11.40 -14.09
CA ARG A 115 -11.51 10.05 -14.60
C ARG A 115 -10.44 10.01 -15.69
N PHE A 116 -9.85 8.83 -15.87
CA PHE A 116 -9.03 8.46 -17.02
C PHE A 116 -9.82 7.51 -17.91
N ASP A 117 -9.69 7.66 -19.21
CA ASP A 117 -10.30 6.77 -20.21
C ASP A 117 -9.47 5.49 -20.41
N THR A 118 -9.11 4.83 -19.30
CA THR A 118 -8.21 3.67 -19.29
C THR A 118 -8.81 2.46 -20.01
N GLY A 119 -10.05 2.07 -19.69
CA GLY A 119 -10.70 0.95 -20.39
C GLY A 119 -10.99 1.30 -21.85
N SER A 120 -11.35 2.56 -22.12
CA SER A 120 -11.41 3.11 -23.46
C SER A 120 -10.09 2.85 -24.20
N SER A 121 -8.94 3.22 -23.64
CA SER A 121 -7.64 3.01 -24.29
C SER A 121 -7.31 1.53 -24.50
N LEU A 122 -7.65 0.67 -23.54
CA LEU A 122 -7.41 -0.77 -23.62
C LEU A 122 -8.27 -1.47 -24.69
N ARG A 123 -9.44 -0.91 -25.02
CA ARG A 123 -10.37 -1.48 -26.01
C ARG A 123 -9.74 -1.76 -27.36
N TYR A 124 -8.73 -0.98 -27.75
CA TYR A 124 -8.05 -1.13 -29.05
C TYR A 124 -7.32 -2.47 -29.18
N PHE A 125 -7.05 -3.18 -28.09
CA PHE A 125 -6.54 -4.55 -28.15
C PHE A 125 -7.49 -5.51 -28.88
N GLY A 126 -8.79 -5.21 -28.91
CA GLY A 126 -9.78 -5.98 -29.66
C GLY A 126 -9.71 -5.80 -31.18
N ASP A 127 -8.79 -4.97 -31.70
CA ASP A 127 -8.53 -4.78 -33.14
C ASP A 127 -9.79 -4.50 -33.99
N GLY A 128 -10.70 -3.69 -33.45
CA GLY A 128 -11.96 -3.33 -34.13
C GLY A 128 -13.12 -4.28 -33.84
N HIS A 129 -12.89 -5.38 -33.13
CA HIS A 129 -13.91 -6.36 -32.75
C HIS A 129 -14.47 -6.16 -31.33
N GLN A 130 -13.96 -5.18 -30.58
CA GLN A 130 -14.51 -4.83 -29.27
C GLN A 130 -15.95 -4.31 -29.37
N ALA A 131 -16.79 -4.68 -28.41
CA ALA A 131 -18.16 -4.19 -28.29
C ALA A 131 -18.31 -3.25 -27.08
N SER A 132 -19.16 -2.23 -27.21
CA SER A 132 -19.55 -1.38 -26.07
C SER A 132 -20.90 -1.81 -25.52
N LYS A 133 -21.06 -1.74 -24.20
CA LYS A 133 -22.35 -1.91 -23.52
C LYS A 133 -22.52 -0.84 -22.46
N VAL A 134 -23.73 -0.29 -22.34
CA VAL A 134 -24.10 0.61 -21.24
C VAL A 134 -25.08 -0.12 -20.34
N ILE A 135 -24.81 -0.12 -19.03
CA ILE A 135 -25.69 -0.67 -17.99
C ILE A 135 -25.82 0.42 -16.92
N GLY A 136 -27.04 0.91 -16.71
CA GLY A 136 -27.25 2.12 -15.92
C GLY A 136 -26.55 3.32 -16.55
N ASP A 137 -25.75 4.03 -15.75
CA ASP A 137 -24.92 5.18 -16.13
C ASP A 137 -23.47 4.79 -16.47
N ARG A 138 -23.14 3.49 -16.44
CA ARG A 138 -21.77 2.99 -16.66
C ARG A 138 -21.63 2.37 -18.03
N ARG A 139 -20.52 2.68 -18.71
CA ARG A 139 -20.13 2.05 -19.98
C ARG A 139 -19.03 1.02 -19.74
N TYR A 140 -19.17 -0.11 -20.41
CA TYR A 140 -18.21 -1.22 -20.43
C TYR A 140 -17.76 -1.53 -21.85
N TRP A 141 -16.52 -1.98 -21.97
CA TRP A 141 -15.95 -2.57 -23.16
C TRP A 141 -15.84 -4.08 -22.96
N ARG A 142 -16.29 -4.84 -23.97
CA ARG A 142 -16.12 -6.28 -24.10
C ARG A 142 -15.07 -6.50 -25.17
N ILE A 143 -13.87 -6.88 -24.75
CA ILE A 143 -12.71 -7.03 -25.63
C ILE A 143 -12.55 -8.52 -25.93
N PRO A 144 -12.67 -8.98 -27.20
CA PRO A 144 -12.49 -10.38 -27.53
C PRO A 144 -11.05 -10.82 -27.26
N VAL A 145 -10.89 -11.94 -26.55
CA VAL A 145 -9.61 -12.56 -26.19
C VAL A 145 -9.72 -14.08 -26.36
N MET A 146 -8.61 -14.83 -26.24
CA MET A 146 -8.62 -16.28 -26.47
C MET A 146 -9.61 -17.05 -25.57
N GLU A 147 -9.75 -16.62 -24.31
CA GLU A 147 -10.66 -17.24 -23.34
C GLU A 147 -12.14 -16.95 -23.64
N GLY A 148 -12.43 -15.85 -24.35
CA GLY A 148 -13.76 -15.30 -24.52
C GLY A 148 -13.72 -13.78 -24.58
N GLU A 149 -14.12 -13.12 -23.50
CA GLU A 149 -14.15 -11.65 -23.44
C GLU A 149 -13.51 -11.14 -22.14
N PHE A 150 -12.66 -10.13 -22.28
CA PHE A 150 -12.23 -9.31 -21.15
C PHE A 150 -13.18 -8.11 -21.01
N VAL A 151 -13.82 -8.00 -19.84
CA VAL A 151 -14.74 -6.90 -19.53
C VAL A 151 -14.03 -5.84 -18.71
N VAL A 152 -14.05 -4.60 -19.21
CA VAL A 152 -13.45 -3.45 -18.53
C VAL A 152 -14.35 -2.23 -18.63
N GLU A 153 -14.54 -1.52 -17.53
CA GLU A 153 -15.26 -0.26 -17.54
C GLU A 153 -14.52 0.83 -18.33
N GLU A 154 -15.26 1.71 -19.00
CA GLU A 154 -14.72 2.74 -19.90
C GLU A 154 -13.68 3.62 -19.22
N SER A 155 -13.98 4.09 -18.01
CA SER A 155 -13.19 5.09 -17.32
C SER A 155 -13.00 4.79 -15.84
N PHE A 156 -11.85 5.17 -15.31
CA PHE A 156 -11.44 4.93 -13.92
C PHE A 156 -11.18 6.25 -13.23
N GLY A 157 -11.82 6.44 -12.08
CA GLY A 157 -11.68 7.66 -11.29
C GLY A 157 -10.28 7.76 -10.67
N TRP A 158 -9.89 8.99 -10.36
CA TRP A 158 -8.73 9.26 -9.52
C TRP A 158 -9.07 10.36 -8.51
N ALA A 159 -8.41 10.33 -7.37
CA ALA A 159 -8.55 11.33 -6.31
C ALA A 159 -7.19 11.65 -5.69
N LYS A 160 -7.15 12.68 -4.84
CA LYS A 160 -5.97 12.94 -3.99
C LYS A 160 -5.92 11.89 -2.89
N GLY A 161 -4.73 11.41 -2.57
CA GLY A 161 -4.47 10.52 -1.47
C GLY A 161 -3.18 10.91 -0.76
N ILE A 162 -2.77 10.08 0.19
CA ILE A 162 -1.61 10.34 1.03
C ILE A 162 -0.76 9.08 1.03
N GLY A 163 0.55 9.22 0.81
CA GLY A 163 1.48 8.10 0.93
C GLY A 163 2.60 8.36 1.92
N GLY A 164 3.12 7.28 2.50
CA GLY A 164 4.23 7.36 3.45
C GLY A 164 3.85 7.55 4.92
N GLY A 165 2.57 7.39 5.29
CA GLY A 165 2.22 7.20 6.70
C GLY A 165 2.99 6.00 7.25
N ASN A 166 3.61 6.07 8.41
CA ASN A 166 4.49 4.98 8.84
C ASN A 166 4.66 4.88 10.35
N PHE A 167 5.15 3.73 10.80
CA PHE A 167 5.72 3.57 12.14
C PHE A 167 6.83 2.52 12.12
N LEU A 168 7.78 2.67 13.05
CA LEU A 168 8.93 1.80 13.25
C LEU A 168 8.70 0.93 14.47
N ILE A 169 8.99 -0.37 14.35
CA ILE A 169 8.96 -1.35 15.43
C ILE A 169 10.41 -1.64 15.83
N LEU A 170 10.81 -1.19 17.02
CA LEU A 170 12.15 -1.38 17.56
C LEU A 170 12.11 -2.54 18.55
N ALA A 171 12.83 -3.63 18.25
CA ALA A 171 12.78 -4.86 19.03
C ALA A 171 14.15 -5.38 19.45
N GLY A 172 14.16 -6.17 20.52
CA GLY A 172 15.36 -6.81 21.07
C GLY A 172 15.93 -7.93 20.19
N SER A 173 15.14 -8.45 19.24
CA SER A 173 15.57 -9.48 18.30
C SER A 173 14.83 -9.36 16.96
N GLN A 174 15.41 -9.96 15.91
CA GLN A 174 14.75 -10.04 14.60
C GLN A 174 13.43 -10.80 14.65
N ASP A 175 13.38 -11.89 15.42
CA ASP A 175 12.16 -12.71 15.58
C ASP A 175 11.02 -11.89 16.21
N ALA A 176 11.31 -11.11 17.25
CA ALA A 176 10.32 -10.22 17.88
C ALA A 176 9.84 -9.13 16.90
N ALA A 177 10.76 -8.49 16.16
CA ALA A 177 10.39 -7.49 15.16
C ALA A 177 9.48 -8.08 14.07
N LEU A 178 9.81 -9.26 13.53
CA LEU A 178 9.02 -9.93 12.50
C LEU A 178 7.63 -10.33 13.00
N LYS A 179 7.53 -10.91 14.20
CA LYS A 179 6.25 -11.28 14.82
C LYS A 179 5.37 -10.06 15.05
N ALA A 180 5.93 -8.97 15.57
CA ALA A 180 5.23 -7.71 15.77
C ALA A 180 4.76 -7.09 14.46
N SER A 181 5.63 -7.07 13.44
CA SER A 181 5.28 -6.56 12.11
C SER A 181 4.17 -7.37 11.47
N ARG A 182 4.21 -8.71 11.57
CA ARG A 182 3.14 -9.58 11.05
C ARG A 182 1.81 -9.30 11.73
N LYS A 183 1.77 -9.17 13.06
CA LYS A 183 0.54 -8.82 13.78
C LYS A 183 0.01 -7.44 13.38
N ALA A 184 0.89 -6.47 13.14
CA ALA A 184 0.49 -5.16 12.65
C ALA A 184 -0.14 -5.24 11.25
N VAL A 185 0.51 -5.95 10.32
CA VAL A 185 0.00 -6.18 8.96
C VAL A 185 -1.36 -6.86 9.00
N GLU A 186 -1.51 -7.94 9.79
CA GLU A 186 -2.78 -8.67 9.94
C GLU A 186 -3.90 -7.78 10.51
N ALA A 187 -3.58 -6.85 11.41
CA ALA A 187 -4.54 -5.90 11.96
C ALA A 187 -4.94 -4.78 10.98
N ILE A 188 -4.03 -4.39 10.09
CA ILE A 188 -4.27 -3.33 9.09
C ILE A 188 -4.96 -3.88 7.84
N ALA A 189 -4.65 -5.12 7.43
CA ALA A 189 -5.15 -5.74 6.21
C ALA A 189 -6.68 -5.68 5.99
N PRO A 190 -7.56 -5.77 7.02
CA PRO A 190 -9.00 -5.65 6.80
C PRO A 190 -9.52 -4.21 6.76
N LEU A 191 -8.66 -3.20 7.00
CA LEU A 191 -9.09 -1.80 7.08
C LEU A 191 -9.30 -1.20 5.70
N PRO A 192 -10.45 -0.55 5.45
CA PRO A 192 -10.72 0.06 4.15
C PRO A 192 -9.86 1.31 3.93
N GLY A 193 -9.63 1.62 2.66
CA GLY A 193 -8.99 2.86 2.23
C GLY A 193 -7.48 2.95 2.49
N VAL A 194 -6.80 1.83 2.80
CA VAL A 194 -5.34 1.78 2.98
C VAL A 194 -4.70 0.58 2.28
N ILE A 195 -3.41 0.70 1.98
CA ILE A 195 -2.55 -0.42 1.57
C ILE A 195 -1.22 -0.37 2.31
N LEU A 196 -0.54 -1.52 2.34
CA LEU A 196 0.84 -1.66 2.78
C LEU A 196 1.69 -2.08 1.56
N PRO A 197 2.26 -1.13 0.80
CA PRO A 197 2.79 -1.41 -0.55
C PRO A 197 4.06 -2.27 -0.55
N PHE A 198 4.75 -2.39 0.58
CA PHE A 198 5.99 -3.15 0.70
C PHE A 198 5.75 -4.67 0.78
N PRO A 199 6.78 -5.50 0.52
CA PRO A 199 6.64 -6.95 0.51
C PRO A 199 6.10 -7.49 1.84
N GLY A 200 4.95 -8.16 1.80
CA GLY A 200 4.26 -8.62 3.01
C GLY A 200 3.84 -7.50 3.97
N GLY A 201 3.79 -6.25 3.49
CA GLY A 201 3.47 -5.04 4.25
C GLY A 201 4.60 -4.49 5.12
N VAL A 202 5.84 -4.97 4.96
CA VAL A 202 6.95 -4.64 5.87
C VAL A 202 8.20 -4.15 5.13
N VAL A 203 8.80 -3.09 5.66
CA VAL A 203 10.07 -2.51 5.20
C VAL A 203 11.19 -2.92 6.15
N ARG A 204 12.23 -3.55 5.61
CA ARG A 204 13.45 -3.87 6.38
C ARG A 204 14.60 -2.90 6.15
N SER A 205 14.55 -2.15 5.05
CA SER A 205 15.71 -1.39 4.58
C SER A 205 15.86 -0.04 5.26
N GLY A 206 14.75 0.64 5.56
CA GLY A 206 14.69 2.00 6.09
C GLY A 206 15.48 3.01 5.24
N SER A 207 14.81 4.00 4.63
CA SER A 207 15.52 4.99 3.83
C SER A 207 15.59 6.36 4.50
N LYS A 208 16.70 7.06 4.29
CA LYS A 208 16.82 8.50 4.52
C LYS A 208 17.06 9.22 3.20
N ILE A 209 16.74 10.51 3.20
CA ILE A 209 16.97 11.37 2.05
C ILE A 209 18.45 11.68 1.89
N GLY A 210 18.88 11.68 0.63
CA GLY A 210 20.26 11.91 0.24
C GLY A 210 21.18 10.73 0.52
N SER A 211 22.44 10.90 0.15
CA SER A 211 23.47 9.88 0.26
C SER A 211 24.85 10.53 0.29
N ARG A 212 25.83 9.81 0.84
CA ARG A 212 27.25 10.15 0.65
C ARG A 212 27.65 10.05 -0.84
N TYR A 213 26.95 9.22 -1.61
CA TYR A 213 27.11 9.10 -3.06
C TYR A 213 26.13 10.03 -3.77
N LYS A 214 26.64 11.11 -4.39
CA LYS A 214 25.83 12.21 -4.97
C LYS A 214 24.80 11.80 -6.02
N PHE A 215 24.95 10.64 -6.65
CA PHE A 215 24.04 10.12 -7.66
C PHE A 215 22.82 9.38 -7.09
N LEU A 216 22.76 9.17 -5.76
CA LEU A 216 21.64 8.52 -5.08
C LEU A 216 20.76 9.57 -4.38
N SER A 217 19.46 9.54 -4.68
CA SER A 217 18.43 10.37 -4.03
C SER A 217 18.08 9.89 -2.61
N ALA A 218 18.25 8.60 -2.33
CA ALA A 218 18.01 7.99 -1.04
C ALA A 218 19.12 6.98 -0.69
N SER A 219 19.33 6.78 0.61
CA SER A 219 20.27 5.78 1.14
C SER A 219 19.74 5.16 2.42
N THR A 220 20.44 4.16 2.96
CA THR A 220 20.03 3.51 4.22
C THR A 220 19.92 4.52 5.37
N ASN A 221 18.88 4.39 6.18
CA ASN A 221 18.70 5.18 7.38
C ASN A 221 19.66 4.70 8.48
N THR A 222 20.88 5.20 8.42
CA THR A 222 21.99 4.82 9.30
C THR A 222 21.66 4.97 10.79
N ALA A 223 20.80 5.92 11.16
CA ALA A 223 20.40 6.13 12.56
C ALA A 223 19.71 4.90 13.17
N TYR A 224 18.99 4.13 12.34
CA TYR A 224 18.21 2.96 12.73
C TYR A 224 18.85 1.63 12.32
N CYS A 225 20.16 1.61 12.01
CA CYS A 225 20.89 0.40 11.60
C CYS A 225 21.63 -0.24 12.79
N PRO A 226 21.16 -1.37 13.37
CA PRO A 226 21.74 -1.93 14.60
C PRO A 226 23.20 -2.36 14.44
N THR A 227 23.59 -2.82 13.25
CA THR A 227 24.93 -3.34 12.94
C THR A 227 26.02 -2.27 12.95
N ILE A 228 25.66 -1.00 12.73
CA ILE A 228 26.59 0.13 12.66
C ILE A 228 26.31 1.17 13.75
N ARG A 229 25.50 0.86 14.77
CA ARG A 229 25.10 1.81 15.82
C ARG A 229 26.26 2.50 16.56
N ARG A 230 27.46 1.91 16.55
CA ARG A 230 28.70 2.49 17.14
C ARG A 230 29.51 3.35 16.16
N GLN A 231 29.12 3.39 14.89
CA GLN A 231 29.83 4.09 13.80
C GLN A 231 29.09 5.34 13.33
N THR A 232 27.87 5.57 13.83
CA THR A 232 26.96 6.61 13.37
C THR A 232 26.21 7.21 14.56
N ASP A 233 25.63 8.40 14.39
CA ASP A 233 24.69 8.98 15.35
C ASP A 233 23.41 8.14 15.34
N SER A 234 23.37 7.12 16.20
CA SER A 234 22.28 6.16 16.26
C SER A 234 21.11 6.71 17.06
N ALA A 235 19.89 6.46 16.58
CA ALA A 235 18.66 6.71 17.30
C ALA A 235 18.18 5.48 18.09
N LEU A 236 18.97 4.39 18.11
CA LEU A 236 18.56 3.14 18.72
C LEU A 236 18.83 3.16 20.23
N GLY A 237 17.76 2.93 21.01
CA GLY A 237 17.86 2.66 22.44
C GLY A 237 18.69 1.41 22.76
N GLU A 238 19.11 1.29 24.02
CA GLU A 238 19.81 0.10 24.49
C GLU A 238 18.97 -1.17 24.28
N GLY A 239 19.61 -2.27 23.90
CA GLY A 239 18.93 -3.54 23.67
C GLY A 239 18.24 -3.69 22.31
N VAL A 240 18.01 -2.61 21.55
CA VAL A 240 17.42 -2.71 20.20
C VAL A 240 18.41 -3.35 19.23
N ASN A 241 18.02 -4.49 18.65
CA ASN A 241 18.85 -5.27 17.72
C ASN A 241 18.18 -5.52 16.36
N SER A 242 16.91 -5.14 16.20
CA SER A 242 16.21 -5.20 14.91
C SER A 242 15.16 -4.09 14.84
N VAL A 243 15.07 -3.46 13.67
CA VAL A 243 14.05 -2.44 13.36
C VAL A 243 13.36 -2.85 12.07
N LEU A 244 12.04 -2.83 12.09
CA LEU A 244 11.21 -2.98 10.90
C LEU A 244 10.22 -1.83 10.84
N GLU A 245 9.82 -1.47 9.64
CA GLU A 245 8.96 -0.32 9.37
C GLU A 245 7.70 -0.80 8.66
N ILE A 246 6.55 -0.22 9.02
CA ILE A 246 5.29 -0.39 8.30
C ILE A 246 5.02 0.94 7.60
N VAL A 247 4.89 0.91 6.28
CA VAL A 247 4.50 2.06 5.45
C VAL A 247 3.06 1.85 4.97
N ILE A 248 2.26 2.90 5.07
CA ILE A 248 0.83 2.95 4.84
C ILE A 248 0.54 4.08 3.87
N ASP A 249 -0.07 3.73 2.75
CA ASP A 249 -0.71 4.68 1.85
C ASP A 249 -2.21 4.61 2.05
N GLY A 250 -2.88 5.76 1.99
CA GLY A 250 -4.31 5.84 2.28
C GLY A 250 -5.05 6.90 1.47
N VAL A 251 -6.35 6.68 1.35
CA VAL A 251 -7.26 7.57 0.60
C VAL A 251 -7.45 8.91 1.31
N ASP A 252 -7.27 8.96 2.62
CA ASP A 252 -7.32 10.15 3.46
C ASP A 252 -6.53 9.99 4.78
N GLU A 253 -6.45 11.07 5.56
CA GLU A 253 -5.75 11.08 6.85
C GLU A 253 -6.40 10.17 7.90
N ALA A 254 -7.72 10.00 7.87
CA ALA A 254 -8.46 9.25 8.88
C ALA A 254 -8.18 7.74 8.72
N ALA A 255 -8.15 7.26 7.47
CA ALA A 255 -7.78 5.91 7.11
C ALA A 255 -6.36 5.58 7.59
N ILE A 256 -5.39 6.48 7.33
CA ILE A 256 -3.99 6.29 7.79
C ILE A 256 -3.90 6.31 9.32
N LYS A 257 -4.54 7.26 10.00
CA LYS A 257 -4.54 7.32 11.47
C LYS A 257 -5.12 6.04 12.08
N ASN A 258 -6.20 5.51 11.52
CA ASN A 258 -6.80 4.27 11.97
C ASN A 258 -5.85 3.07 11.77
N ALA A 259 -5.24 2.97 10.59
CA ALA A 259 -4.26 1.92 10.29
C ALA A 259 -3.03 1.97 11.21
N MET A 260 -2.49 3.17 11.45
CA MET A 260 -1.38 3.36 12.41
C MET A 260 -1.81 2.93 13.81
N LYS A 261 -2.99 3.34 14.27
CA LYS A 261 -3.50 2.98 15.60
C LYS A 261 -3.63 1.47 15.78
N GLU A 262 -4.27 0.77 14.85
CA GLU A 262 -4.50 -0.68 14.93
C GLU A 262 -3.18 -1.46 14.79
N GLY A 263 -2.32 -1.04 13.87
CA GLY A 263 -1.00 -1.62 13.66
C GLY A 263 -0.10 -1.50 14.90
N ILE A 264 0.03 -0.30 15.45
CA ILE A 264 0.83 -0.03 16.65
C ILE A 264 0.25 -0.79 17.85
N THR A 265 -1.07 -0.72 18.07
CA THR A 265 -1.74 -1.42 19.18
C THR A 265 -1.50 -2.92 19.12
N SER A 266 -1.47 -3.51 17.92
CA SER A 266 -1.22 -4.94 17.72
C SER A 266 0.25 -5.32 17.87
N ALA A 267 1.16 -4.50 17.35
CA ALA A 267 2.61 -4.71 17.49
C ALA A 267 3.05 -4.70 18.97
N ARG A 268 2.50 -3.79 19.79
CA ARG A 268 2.83 -3.66 21.23
C ARG A 268 2.47 -4.88 22.08
N LYS A 269 1.62 -5.78 21.57
CA LYS A 269 1.23 -7.02 22.24
C LYS A 269 2.23 -8.17 22.03
N VAL A 270 3.38 -7.90 21.41
CA VAL A 270 4.42 -8.91 21.15
C VAL A 270 5.59 -8.70 22.12
N ASP A 271 5.93 -9.76 22.85
CA ASP A 271 7.09 -9.77 23.74
C ASP A 271 8.38 -9.51 22.96
N GLY A 272 9.25 -8.66 23.52
CA GLY A 272 10.52 -8.28 22.91
C GLY A 272 10.44 -7.05 22.01
N VAL A 273 9.25 -6.46 21.79
CA VAL A 273 9.14 -5.08 21.30
C VAL A 273 9.53 -4.14 22.44
N LEU A 274 10.40 -3.18 22.15
CA LEU A 274 10.97 -2.25 23.14
C LEU A 274 10.37 -0.85 22.98
N ALA A 275 10.27 -0.37 21.73
CA ALA A 275 9.73 0.94 21.43
C ALA A 275 9.00 0.96 20.08
N ILE A 276 8.14 1.95 19.92
CA ILE A 276 7.53 2.34 18.65
C ILE A 276 7.98 3.77 18.34
N SER A 277 8.47 3.97 17.12
CA SER A 277 8.88 5.28 16.60
C SER A 277 8.21 5.54 15.25
N ALA A 278 8.56 6.63 14.59
CA ALA A 278 8.11 6.95 13.24
C ALA A 278 9.19 7.71 12.46
N GLY A 279 9.24 7.46 11.16
CA GLY A 279 10.11 8.14 10.21
C GLY A 279 9.54 9.50 9.79
N ASN A 280 10.37 10.53 9.95
CA ASN A 280 10.13 11.87 9.41
C ASN A 280 11.41 12.49 8.86
N TYR A 281 11.27 13.64 8.22
CA TYR A 281 12.33 14.38 7.55
C TYR A 281 12.47 15.80 8.14
N GLY A 282 12.10 15.95 9.41
CA GLY A 282 12.17 17.21 10.15
C GLY A 282 11.00 18.16 9.89
N GLY A 283 9.89 17.67 9.30
CA GLY A 283 8.67 18.45 9.07
C GLY A 283 8.78 19.48 7.95
N LYS A 284 9.64 19.20 6.96
CA LYS A 284 10.02 20.15 5.90
C LYS A 284 9.64 19.70 4.50
N LEU A 285 9.19 18.46 4.32
CA LEU A 285 8.98 17.86 3.02
C LEU A 285 7.55 17.36 2.83
N GLY A 286 7.04 16.61 3.79
CA GLY A 286 5.66 16.12 3.79
C GLY A 286 4.69 17.17 4.33
N ALA A 287 3.49 17.23 3.75
CA ALA A 287 2.43 18.11 4.23
C ALA A 287 1.70 17.54 5.45
N PHE A 288 1.80 16.23 5.68
CA PHE A 288 1.03 15.51 6.69
C PHE A 288 1.94 15.01 7.81
N HIS A 289 1.57 15.34 9.06
CA HIS A 289 2.31 14.94 10.26
C HIS A 289 1.42 14.11 11.19
N PHE A 290 1.72 12.81 11.27
CA PHE A 290 0.99 11.85 12.10
C PHE A 290 1.73 11.65 13.43
N TYR A 291 1.45 12.52 14.40
CA TYR A 291 2.04 12.45 15.75
C TYR A 291 1.57 11.21 16.51
N LEU A 292 2.51 10.36 16.98
CA LEU A 292 2.18 9.07 17.56
C LEU A 292 1.31 9.19 18.83
N HIS A 293 1.64 10.11 19.74
CA HIS A 293 0.86 10.36 20.96
C HIS A 293 -0.54 10.94 20.73
N LYS A 294 -0.85 11.38 19.50
CA LYS A 294 -2.21 11.80 19.13
C LYS A 294 -3.03 10.66 18.52
N ILE A 295 -2.39 9.54 18.18
CA ILE A 295 -3.01 8.38 17.53
C ILE A 295 -3.29 7.28 18.55
N ILE A 296 -2.37 7.08 19.50
CA ILE A 296 -2.41 6.03 20.53
C ILE A 296 -3.14 6.49 21.79
#